data_AF-A0A842TCR1-F1
#
_entry.id   AF-A0A842TCR1-F1
#
_cell.length_a   1.000
_cell.length_b   1.000
_cell.length_c   1.000
_cell.angle_alpha   90.00
_cell.angle_beta   90.00
_cell.angle_gamma   90.00
#
_symmetry.space_group_name_H-M   'P 1'
#
loop_
_entity.id
_entity.type
_entity.pdbx_description
1 polymer ?
#
loop_
_entity_poly.entity_id
_entity_poly.type
_entity_poly.pdbx_seq_one_letter_code
_entity_poly.pdbx_strand_id
1 'polypeptide(L)'
;MSIRRYKNPLIIMLIVLALFTTIMIIFSISGGGGFIAFSPINNMGFDSFLILLIAWISAAIGGILPGYIFGPLLLVIHKYTIGLRMEYGIQERKQSEEFKGIFRGFFPILMTFNIALMLSKNVTLQEFLVGDSNDFSQALAFNILLSLLVGASLAVFSAVWFLLDGGIVYTNRKKVKDSTFPVEVRGVGSWLHYLLKGYAGISVLFSYYEILMGFIQTQLGYGALEISTIIFIITWPLMPILYTFMVSPIFILLDMTYKHRKKYIQKFAAKLGISGPLEEPLNLALVSTK
;
A
#
# COMPACT_ATOMS: atom_id res chain seq x y z
N MET A 1 -13.63 12.36 -17.15
CA MET A 1 -13.49 10.94 -16.74
C MET A 1 -14.89 10.39 -16.61
N SER A 2 -15.21 9.23 -17.19
CA SER A 2 -16.54 8.64 -17.07
C SER A 2 -16.64 7.81 -15.78
N ILE A 3 -17.63 8.11 -14.94
CA ILE A 3 -17.94 7.38 -13.69
C ILE A 3 -18.16 5.88 -13.94
N ARG A 4 -18.57 5.51 -15.16
CA ARG A 4 -18.80 4.12 -15.57
C ARG A 4 -17.59 3.20 -15.33
N ARG A 5 -16.36 3.74 -15.40
CA ARG A 5 -15.12 2.99 -15.14
C ARG A 5 -15.01 2.46 -13.70
N TYR A 6 -15.67 3.11 -12.75
CA TYR A 6 -15.59 2.75 -11.33
C TYR A 6 -16.79 1.94 -10.83
N LYS A 7 -17.75 1.58 -11.71
CA LYS A 7 -18.97 0.86 -11.33
C LYS A 7 -18.67 -0.43 -10.55
N ASN A 8 -17.87 -1.33 -11.12
CA ASN A 8 -17.59 -2.63 -10.49
C ASN A 8 -16.79 -2.47 -9.17
N PRO A 9 -15.71 -1.67 -9.11
CA PRO A 9 -15.03 -1.35 -7.85
C PRO A 9 -15.94 -0.80 -6.76
N LEU A 10 -16.85 0.13 -7.11
CA LEU A 10 -17.80 0.71 -6.16
C LEU A 10 -18.79 -0.33 -5.64
N ILE A 11 -19.29 -1.22 -6.50
CA ILE A 11 -20.18 -2.31 -6.07
C ILE A 11 -19.46 -3.24 -5.09
N ILE A 12 -18.24 -3.68 -5.42
CA ILE A 12 -17.45 -4.56 -4.54
C ILE A 12 -17.17 -3.86 -3.20
N MET A 13 -16.80 -2.58 -3.24
CA MET A 13 -16.58 -1.76 -2.04
C MET A 13 -17.84 -1.68 -1.17
N LEU A 14 -19.02 -1.44 -1.76
CA LEU A 14 -20.28 -1.39 -1.03
C LEU A 14 -20.64 -2.74 -0.41
N ILE A 15 -20.38 -3.85 -1.10
CA ILE A 15 -20.59 -5.20 -0.56
C ILE A 15 -19.68 -5.45 0.64
N VAL A 16 -18.38 -5.16 0.51
CA VAL A 16 -17.41 -5.35 1.61
C VAL A 16 -17.76 -4.45 2.79
N LEU A 17 -18.15 -3.19 2.53
CA LEU A 17 -18.59 -2.26 3.56
C LEU A 17 -19.85 -2.76 4.27
N ALA A 18 -20.86 -3.23 3.53
CA ALA A 18 -22.10 -3.75 4.10
C ALA A 18 -21.87 -5.02 4.94
N LEU A 19 -20.99 -5.91 4.47
CA LEU A 19 -20.63 -7.14 5.18
C LEU A 19 -19.88 -6.80 6.47
N PHE A 20 -18.92 -5.87 6.39
CA PHE A 20 -18.22 -5.36 7.55
C PHE A 20 -19.17 -4.67 8.53
N THR A 21 -20.00 -3.70 8.11
CA THR A 21 -20.94 -3.02 9.01
C THR A 21 -21.96 -3.95 9.65
N THR A 22 -22.40 -5.00 8.94
CA THR A 22 -23.31 -6.01 9.50
C THR A 22 -22.64 -6.78 10.65
N ILE A 23 -21.38 -7.20 10.48
CA ILE A 23 -20.60 -7.81 11.56
C ILE A 23 -20.49 -6.87 12.77
N MET A 24 -20.30 -5.57 12.53
CA MET A 24 -20.16 -4.57 13.59
C MET A 24 -21.46 -4.34 14.35
N ILE A 25 -22.59 -4.30 13.64
CA ILE A 25 -23.92 -4.20 14.24
C ILE A 25 -24.18 -5.40 15.14
N ILE A 26 -23.81 -6.62 14.70
CA ILE A 26 -23.95 -7.83 15.50
C ILE A 26 -23.13 -7.72 16.80
N PHE A 27 -21.87 -7.31 16.73
CA PHE A 27 -21.03 -7.07 17.92
C PHE A 27 -21.53 -5.96 18.82
N SER A 28 -22.16 -4.92 18.24
CA SER A 28 -22.78 -3.85 19.01
C SER A 28 -24.00 -4.33 19.79
N ILE A 29 -24.82 -5.19 19.17
CA ILE A 29 -26.03 -5.74 19.79
C ILE A 29 -25.68 -6.76 20.86
N SER A 30 -24.55 -7.48 20.72
CA SER A 30 -24.10 -8.44 21.73
C SER A 30 -23.63 -7.79 23.05
N GLY A 31 -23.61 -6.45 23.14
CA GLY A 31 -23.38 -5.73 24.40
C GLY A 31 -21.93 -5.74 24.89
N GLY A 32 -20.96 -5.99 24.01
CA GLY A 32 -19.54 -5.97 24.37
C GLY A 32 -19.06 -4.57 24.78
N GLY A 33 -18.23 -4.51 25.83
CA GLY A 33 -17.51 -3.29 26.20
C GLY A 33 -16.59 -2.81 25.08
N GLY A 34 -16.31 -1.50 25.06
CA GLY A 34 -15.26 -0.94 24.22
C GLY A 34 -13.89 -1.49 24.59
N PHE A 35 -12.96 -1.41 23.64
CA PHE A 35 -11.61 -1.94 23.72
C PHE A 35 -10.54 -0.91 23.33
N ILE A 36 -10.92 0.30 22.92
CA ILE A 36 -9.99 1.41 22.69
C ILE A 36 -9.94 2.25 23.96
N ALA A 37 -8.75 2.35 24.58
CA ALA A 37 -8.56 3.00 25.88
C ALA A 37 -9.02 4.47 25.92
N PHE A 38 -8.90 5.17 24.80
CA PHE A 38 -9.22 6.59 24.65
C PHE A 38 -10.53 6.82 23.86
N SER A 39 -11.37 5.80 23.72
CA SER A 39 -12.66 5.97 23.04
C SER A 39 -13.62 6.80 23.88
N PRO A 40 -14.34 7.77 23.27
CA PRO A 40 -15.35 8.56 23.98
C PRO A 40 -16.57 7.76 24.40
N ILE A 41 -16.83 6.60 23.77
CA ILE A 41 -17.98 5.74 24.06
C ILE A 41 -17.47 4.32 24.29
N ASN A 42 -17.66 3.79 25.50
CA ASN A 42 -17.28 2.44 25.85
C ASN A 42 -18.23 1.40 25.25
N ASN A 43 -18.16 1.21 23.93
CA ASN A 43 -18.99 0.28 23.18
C ASN A 43 -18.19 -0.36 22.03
N MET A 44 -18.21 -1.69 21.96
CA MET A 44 -17.44 -2.43 20.95
C MET A 44 -17.80 -2.01 19.52
N GLY A 45 -19.08 -1.79 19.22
CA GLY A 45 -19.56 -1.37 17.90
C GLY A 45 -19.07 0.03 17.51
N PHE A 46 -19.05 0.96 18.47
CA PHE A 46 -18.53 2.30 18.27
C PHE A 46 -17.01 2.30 17.99
N ASP A 47 -16.23 1.57 18.78
CA ASP A 47 -14.76 1.46 18.60
C ASP A 47 -14.39 0.87 17.25
N SER A 48 -15.13 -0.17 16.87
CA SER A 48 -15.12 -0.78 15.57
C SER A 48 -15.38 0.23 14.44
N PHE A 49 -16.44 1.05 14.54
CA PHE A 49 -16.72 2.09 13.55
C PHE A 49 -15.60 3.15 13.50
N LEU A 50 -15.06 3.53 14.66
CA LEU A 50 -13.98 4.49 14.78
C LEU A 50 -12.70 3.99 14.06
N ILE A 51 -12.35 2.71 14.22
CA ILE A 51 -11.24 2.06 13.51
C ILE A 51 -11.38 2.18 11.99
N LEU A 52 -12.56 1.90 11.45
CA LEU A 52 -12.82 2.04 10.02
C LEU A 52 -12.64 3.48 9.54
N LEU A 53 -13.19 4.43 10.28
CA LEU A 53 -13.09 5.85 9.96
C LEU A 53 -11.63 6.31 9.98
N ILE A 54 -10.87 5.92 11.02
CA ILE A 54 -9.44 6.20 11.14
C ILE A 54 -8.67 5.59 9.97
N ALA A 55 -8.98 4.35 9.58
CA ALA A 55 -8.34 3.70 8.44
C ALA A 55 -8.54 4.49 7.15
N TRP A 56 -9.75 4.98 6.89
CA TRP A 56 -10.06 5.80 5.71
C TRP A 56 -9.38 7.16 5.73
N ILE A 57 -9.41 7.85 6.87
CA ILE A 57 -8.76 9.17 7.03
C ILE A 57 -7.24 9.02 6.88
N SER A 58 -6.64 8.07 7.59
CA SER A 58 -5.21 7.78 7.54
C SER A 58 -4.81 7.40 6.11
N ALA A 59 -5.57 6.53 5.45
CA ALA A 59 -5.31 6.14 4.06
C ALA A 59 -5.46 7.32 3.08
N ALA A 60 -6.43 8.22 3.26
CA ALA A 60 -6.59 9.41 2.43
C ALA A 60 -5.41 10.36 2.58
N ILE A 61 -5.04 10.68 3.82
CA ILE A 61 -3.89 11.54 4.15
C ILE A 61 -2.62 10.93 3.56
N GLY A 62 -2.33 9.67 3.90
CA GLY A 62 -1.14 8.95 3.47
C GLY A 62 -1.07 8.69 1.96
N GLY A 63 -2.21 8.42 1.33
CA GLY A 63 -2.28 8.15 -0.10
C GLY A 63 -2.06 9.41 -0.95
N ILE A 64 -2.55 10.56 -0.49
CA ILE A 64 -2.60 11.78 -1.31
C ILE A 64 -1.44 12.73 -1.00
N LEU A 65 -1.31 13.20 0.24
CA LEU A 65 -0.41 14.32 0.57
C LEU A 65 1.08 13.95 0.42
N PRO A 66 1.58 12.83 0.97
CA PRO A 66 2.98 12.44 0.88
C PRO A 66 3.46 12.27 -0.56
N GLY A 67 2.61 11.84 -1.49
CA GLY A 67 2.99 11.69 -2.89
C GLY A 67 3.45 13.00 -3.54
N TYR A 68 2.83 14.13 -3.16
CA TYR A 68 3.23 15.46 -3.64
C TYR A 68 4.55 15.94 -3.02
N ILE A 69 4.90 15.48 -1.82
CA ILE A 69 6.10 15.92 -1.10
C ILE A 69 7.27 14.98 -1.39
N PHE A 70 7.08 13.68 -1.13
CA PHE A 70 8.10 12.66 -1.22
C PHE A 70 8.36 12.19 -2.65
N GLY A 71 7.38 12.26 -3.57
CA GLY A 71 7.62 11.94 -4.98
C GLY A 71 8.77 12.76 -5.58
N PRO A 72 8.68 14.10 -5.55
CA PRO A 72 9.78 14.98 -5.93
C PRO A 72 11.09 14.70 -5.18
N LEU A 73 11.03 14.52 -3.86
CA LEU A 73 12.20 14.24 -3.04
C LEU A 73 12.92 12.95 -3.46
N LEU A 74 12.18 11.87 -3.67
CA LEU A 74 12.73 10.58 -4.12
C LEU A 74 13.36 10.70 -5.51
N LEU A 75 12.80 11.52 -6.41
CA LEU A 75 13.41 11.79 -7.71
C LEU A 75 14.75 12.53 -7.56
N VAL A 76 14.82 13.54 -6.68
CA VAL A 76 16.07 14.26 -6.36
C VAL A 76 17.10 13.28 -5.82
N ILE A 77 16.75 12.52 -4.78
CA ILE A 77 17.64 11.53 -4.17
C ILE A 77 18.15 10.55 -5.22
N HIS A 78 17.27 9.94 -6.01
CA HIS A 78 17.67 8.99 -7.03
C HIS A 78 18.59 9.62 -8.08
N LYS A 79 18.30 10.84 -8.56
CA LYS A 79 19.13 11.52 -9.57
C LYS A 79 20.54 11.80 -9.07
N TYR A 80 20.68 12.27 -7.83
CA TYR A 80 21.97 12.70 -7.30
C TYR A 80 22.79 11.60 -6.63
N THR A 81 22.20 10.44 -6.33
CA THR A 81 22.91 9.30 -5.73
C THR A 81 23.15 8.18 -6.75
N ILE A 82 22.08 7.47 -7.11
CA ILE A 82 22.12 6.28 -7.98
C ILE A 82 22.32 6.67 -9.45
N GLY A 83 21.67 7.76 -9.85
CA GLY A 83 21.54 8.21 -11.22
C GLY A 83 22.62 9.15 -11.72
N LEU A 84 23.68 9.40 -10.95
CA LEU A 84 24.65 10.47 -11.21
C LEU A 84 25.26 10.40 -12.62
N ARG A 85 25.44 9.19 -13.17
CA ARG A 85 26.00 8.93 -14.51
C ARG A 85 24.97 8.42 -15.52
N MET A 86 23.68 8.60 -15.23
CA MET A 86 22.58 8.17 -16.08
C MET A 86 21.98 9.34 -16.84
N GLU A 87 21.43 9.08 -18.01
CA GLU A 87 20.58 10.04 -18.73
C GLU A 87 19.14 9.86 -18.30
N TYR A 88 18.37 10.95 -18.28
CA TYR A 88 16.99 10.97 -17.82
C TYR A 88 16.08 11.53 -18.89
N GLY A 89 14.85 11.02 -18.95
CA GLY A 89 13.81 11.55 -19.82
C GLY A 89 12.41 11.20 -19.33
N ILE A 90 11.41 11.58 -20.12
CA ILE A 90 9.99 11.38 -19.84
C ILE A 90 9.41 10.48 -20.93
N GLN A 91 8.92 9.32 -20.52
CA GLN A 91 8.17 8.43 -21.39
C GLN A 91 6.67 8.66 -21.18
N GLU A 92 5.95 8.97 -22.25
CA GLU A 92 4.52 9.21 -22.13
C GLU A 92 3.76 7.91 -21.81
N ARG A 93 3.16 7.86 -20.62
CA ARG A 93 2.28 6.77 -20.22
C ARG A 93 0.81 7.18 -20.36
N LYS A 94 0.05 6.36 -21.09
CA LYS A 94 -1.41 6.44 -21.15
C LYS A 94 -2.00 5.79 -19.90
N GLN A 95 -3.05 6.41 -19.36
CA GLN A 95 -3.83 5.80 -18.29
C GLN A 95 -4.57 4.59 -18.86
N SER A 96 -4.60 3.47 -18.12
CA SER A 96 -5.37 2.30 -18.54
C SER A 96 -6.86 2.63 -18.61
N GLU A 97 -7.58 2.04 -19.56
CA GLU A 97 -9.04 2.19 -19.68
C GLU A 97 -9.79 1.50 -18.53
N GLU A 98 -9.18 0.47 -17.93
CA GLU A 98 -9.73 -0.27 -16.80
C GLU A 98 -9.17 0.23 -15.47
N PHE A 99 -9.98 0.20 -14.41
CA PHE A 99 -9.49 0.49 -13.07
C PHE A 99 -8.80 -0.73 -12.47
N LYS A 100 -7.46 -0.68 -12.39
CA LYS A 100 -6.62 -1.69 -11.74
C LYS A 100 -6.09 -1.22 -10.37
N GLY A 101 -6.69 -0.15 -9.82
CA GLY A 101 -6.22 0.51 -8.61
C GLY A 101 -6.30 -0.35 -7.35
N ILE A 102 -7.29 -1.23 -7.24
CA ILE A 102 -7.46 -2.13 -6.09
C ILE A 102 -6.21 -3.00 -5.87
N PHE A 103 -5.70 -3.64 -6.93
CA PHE A 103 -4.51 -4.48 -6.85
C PHE A 103 -3.22 -3.70 -6.56
N ARG A 104 -3.18 -2.38 -6.80
CA ARG A 104 -2.05 -1.53 -6.38
C ARG A 104 -1.99 -1.41 -4.86
N GLY A 105 -3.15 -1.51 -4.19
CA GLY A 105 -3.27 -1.41 -2.74
C GLY A 105 -2.70 -2.59 -1.95
N PHE A 106 -2.58 -3.75 -2.58
CA PHE A 106 -2.22 -4.99 -1.89
C PHE A 106 -0.87 -4.88 -1.16
N PHE A 107 0.18 -4.41 -1.84
CA PHE A 107 1.52 -4.28 -1.23
C PHE A 107 1.63 -3.26 -0.09
N PRO A 108 1.05 -2.04 -0.19
CA PRO A 108 0.96 -1.15 0.96
C PRO A 108 0.22 -1.78 2.15
N ILE A 109 -0.84 -2.56 1.91
CA ILE A 109 -1.54 -3.27 2.99
C ILE A 109 -0.66 -4.35 3.60
N LEU A 110 0.05 -5.13 2.79
CA LEU A 110 1.04 -6.07 3.29
C LEU A 110 2.05 -5.38 4.22
N MET A 111 2.66 -4.28 3.79
CA MET A 111 3.58 -3.49 4.63
C MET A 111 2.91 -3.03 5.94
N THR A 112 1.65 -2.61 5.88
CA THR A 112 0.86 -2.21 7.05
C THR A 112 0.72 -3.35 8.04
N PHE A 113 0.38 -4.56 7.55
CA PHE A 113 0.27 -5.75 8.39
C PHE A 113 1.61 -6.08 9.06
N ASN A 114 2.71 -6.08 8.31
CA ASN A 114 4.03 -6.36 8.88
C ASN A 114 4.38 -5.39 10.03
N ILE A 115 4.24 -4.09 9.81
CA ILE A 115 4.58 -3.08 10.82
C ILE A 115 3.62 -3.16 12.01
N ALA A 116 2.31 -3.31 11.76
CA ALA A 116 1.32 -3.42 12.82
C ALA A 116 1.56 -4.66 13.70
N LEU A 117 1.93 -5.79 13.11
CA LEU A 117 2.28 -7.00 13.86
C LEU A 117 3.55 -6.85 14.69
N MET A 118 4.55 -6.17 14.14
CA MET A 118 5.79 -5.92 14.87
C MET A 118 5.54 -4.99 16.07
N LEU A 119 4.73 -3.94 15.88
CA LEU A 119 4.43 -2.96 16.92
C LEU A 119 3.40 -3.47 17.95
N SER A 120 2.48 -4.36 17.57
CA SER A 120 1.48 -4.88 18.50
C SER A 120 2.09 -5.73 19.61
N LYS A 121 3.28 -6.30 19.41
CA LYS A 121 4.04 -7.04 20.44
C LYS A 121 4.61 -6.15 21.56
N ASN A 122 4.62 -4.83 21.39
CA ASN A 122 5.16 -3.92 22.39
C ASN A 122 4.14 -3.68 23.51
N VAL A 123 4.48 -4.07 24.74
CA VAL A 123 3.63 -3.95 25.93
C VAL A 123 3.15 -2.52 26.16
N THR A 124 4.04 -1.53 26.10
CA THR A 124 3.69 -0.13 26.31
C THR A 124 2.66 0.37 25.28
N LEU A 125 2.76 -0.07 24.03
CA LEU A 125 1.76 0.25 23.01
C LEU A 125 0.42 -0.44 23.26
N GLN A 126 0.42 -1.68 23.76
CA GLN A 126 -0.82 -2.38 24.11
C GLN A 126 -1.55 -1.64 25.23
N GLU A 127 -0.86 -1.31 26.32
CA GLU A 127 -1.41 -0.55 27.45
C GLU A 127 -1.93 0.82 27.00
N PHE A 128 -1.19 1.52 26.14
CA PHE A 128 -1.60 2.83 25.64
C PHE A 128 -2.85 2.76 24.76
N LEU A 129 -2.97 1.75 23.89
CA LEU A 129 -4.06 1.66 22.91
C LEU A 129 -5.31 1.00 23.47
N VAL A 130 -5.16 -0.02 24.30
CA VAL A 130 -6.23 -0.92 24.76
C VAL A 130 -6.46 -0.82 26.28
N GLY A 131 -5.45 -0.40 27.05
CA GLY A 131 -5.54 -0.28 28.51
C GLY A 131 -5.14 -1.55 29.28
N ASP A 132 -4.63 -2.57 28.59
CA ASP A 132 -4.17 -3.84 29.18
C ASP A 132 -3.07 -4.48 28.30
N SER A 133 -2.32 -5.43 28.84
CA SER A 133 -1.12 -6.04 28.23
C SER A 133 -1.14 -7.57 28.23
N ASN A 134 -2.18 -8.16 27.62
CA ASN A 134 -2.30 -9.62 27.46
C ASN A 134 -2.39 -10.01 25.97
N ASP A 135 -2.37 -11.32 25.67
CA ASP A 135 -2.41 -11.83 24.29
C ASP A 135 -3.66 -11.37 23.51
N PHE A 136 -4.79 -11.19 24.19
CA PHE A 136 -6.01 -10.65 23.59
C PHE A 136 -5.86 -9.14 23.29
N SER A 137 -5.25 -8.38 24.19
CA SER A 137 -4.91 -6.97 23.99
C SER A 137 -3.94 -6.76 22.83
N GLN A 138 -3.00 -7.68 22.60
CA GLN A 138 -2.15 -7.66 21.42
C GLN A 138 -2.97 -7.71 20.12
N ALA A 139 -3.98 -8.58 20.04
CA ALA A 139 -4.84 -8.70 18.86
C ALA A 139 -5.69 -7.43 18.64
N LEU A 140 -6.19 -6.83 19.73
CA LEU A 140 -6.93 -5.56 19.67
C LEU A 140 -6.03 -4.39 19.25
N ALA A 141 -4.84 -4.28 19.85
CA ALA A 141 -3.84 -3.28 19.50
C ALA A 141 -3.41 -3.41 18.03
N PHE A 142 -3.26 -4.63 17.52
CA PHE A 142 -2.99 -4.88 16.11
C PHE A 142 -4.07 -4.28 15.19
N ASN A 143 -5.36 -4.46 15.50
CA ASN A 143 -6.46 -3.90 14.70
C ASN A 143 -6.47 -2.37 14.69
N ILE A 144 -6.19 -1.74 15.84
CA ILE A 144 -6.06 -0.28 15.95
C ILE A 144 -4.86 0.20 15.11
N LEU A 145 -3.71 -0.48 15.25
CA LEU A 145 -2.48 -0.18 14.53
C LEU A 145 -2.63 -0.34 13.01
N LEU A 146 -3.36 -1.35 12.51
CA LEU A 146 -3.66 -1.49 11.08
C LEU A 146 -4.31 -0.21 10.51
N SER A 147 -5.23 0.37 11.26
CA SER A 147 -5.97 1.57 10.84
C SER A 147 -5.13 2.84 10.89
N LEU A 148 -4.20 2.93 11.84
CA LEU A 148 -3.27 4.04 11.93
C LEU A 148 -2.16 3.94 10.86
N LEU A 149 -1.57 2.76 10.70
CA LEU A 149 -0.37 2.55 9.88
C LEU A 149 -0.65 2.43 8.39
N VAL A 150 -1.90 2.21 7.97
CA VAL A 150 -2.23 2.16 6.54
C VAL A 150 -1.87 3.45 5.82
N GLY A 151 -2.03 4.61 6.48
CA GLY A 151 -1.59 5.89 5.96
C GLY A 151 -0.08 5.98 5.80
N ALA A 152 0.69 5.49 6.78
CA ALA A 152 2.14 5.48 6.69
C ALA A 152 2.65 4.62 5.53
N SER A 153 2.08 3.42 5.35
CA SER A 153 2.43 2.56 4.22
C SER A 153 2.03 3.19 2.89
N LEU A 154 0.83 3.77 2.80
CA LEU A 154 0.38 4.49 1.60
C LEU A 154 1.21 5.75 1.32
N ALA A 155 1.79 6.40 2.34
CA ALA A 155 2.70 7.52 2.17
C ALA A 155 3.94 7.14 1.36
N VAL A 156 4.53 5.99 1.69
CA VAL A 156 5.72 5.47 1.01
C VAL A 156 5.38 5.05 -0.42
N PHE A 157 4.28 4.32 -0.61
CA PHE A 157 3.88 3.83 -1.93
C PHE A 157 3.35 4.93 -2.85
N SER A 158 2.64 5.93 -2.32
CA SER A 158 2.10 7.03 -3.12
C SER A 158 3.21 7.83 -3.77
N ALA A 159 4.29 8.13 -3.06
CA ALA A 159 5.47 8.80 -3.60
C ALA A 159 6.01 8.09 -4.85
N VAL A 160 6.05 6.77 -4.82
CA VAL A 160 6.50 5.93 -5.95
C VAL A 160 5.47 5.91 -7.08
N TRP A 161 4.17 5.85 -6.77
CA TRP A 161 3.11 5.90 -7.78
C TRP A 161 3.10 7.22 -8.53
N PHE A 162 3.39 8.34 -7.87
CA PHE A 162 3.50 9.65 -8.52
C PHE A 162 4.64 9.64 -9.56
N LEU A 163 5.79 9.05 -9.24
CA LEU A 163 6.90 8.90 -10.17
C LEU A 163 6.58 7.96 -11.34
N LEU A 164 5.82 6.88 -11.07
CA LEU A 164 5.30 5.98 -12.11
C LEU A 164 4.33 6.68 -13.06
N ASP A 165 3.41 7.48 -12.51
CA ASP A 165 2.42 8.25 -13.26
C ASP A 165 3.10 9.35 -14.09
N GLY A 166 4.18 9.95 -13.57
CA GLY A 166 5.00 10.95 -14.26
C GLY A 166 5.78 10.38 -15.46
N GLY A 167 5.97 9.06 -15.52
CA GLY A 167 6.68 8.40 -16.61
C GLY A 167 8.17 8.71 -16.65
N ILE A 168 8.79 8.99 -15.50
CA ILE A 168 10.22 9.34 -15.45
C ILE A 168 11.06 8.09 -15.67
N VAL A 169 11.91 8.14 -16.69
CA VAL A 169 12.80 7.05 -17.11
C VAL A 169 14.25 7.49 -17.07
N TYR A 170 15.15 6.54 -16.88
CA TYR A 170 16.59 6.73 -16.95
C TYR A 170 17.26 5.64 -17.79
N THR A 171 18.41 5.95 -18.35
CA THR A 171 19.25 5.02 -19.12
C THR A 171 20.71 5.10 -18.73
N ASN A 172 21.38 3.95 -18.79
CA ASN A 172 22.82 3.79 -18.52
C ASN A 172 23.70 4.06 -19.75
N ARG A 173 23.16 4.56 -20.86
CA ARG A 173 23.88 4.78 -22.14
C ARG A 173 25.26 5.43 -21.97
N LYS A 174 25.37 6.51 -21.18
CA LYS A 174 26.66 7.18 -20.90
C LYS A 174 27.65 6.31 -20.12
N LYS A 175 27.15 5.44 -19.26
CA LYS A 175 27.97 4.55 -18.42
C LYS A 175 28.49 3.34 -19.19
N VAL A 176 27.73 2.84 -20.17
CA VAL A 176 28.04 1.59 -20.88
C VAL A 176 28.60 1.80 -22.29
N LYS A 177 28.81 3.06 -22.72
CA LYS A 177 29.26 3.43 -24.08
C LYS A 177 30.47 2.62 -24.57
N ASP A 178 31.42 2.35 -23.69
CA ASP A 178 32.67 1.63 -24.00
C ASP A 178 32.74 0.25 -23.32
N SER A 179 31.58 -0.35 -23.00
CA SER A 179 31.50 -1.64 -22.32
C SER A 179 30.62 -2.63 -23.09
N THR A 180 30.78 -3.92 -22.80
CA THR A 180 29.91 -4.97 -23.33
C THR A 180 28.53 -5.04 -22.65
N PHE A 181 28.30 -4.21 -21.64
CA PHE A 181 27.02 -4.19 -20.93
C PHE A 181 25.91 -3.59 -21.78
N PRO A 182 24.71 -4.17 -21.76
CA PRO A 182 23.58 -3.66 -22.53
C PRO A 182 23.11 -2.29 -22.04
N VAL A 183 22.60 -1.51 -22.98
CA VAL A 183 21.86 -0.27 -22.68
C VAL A 183 20.50 -0.66 -22.13
N GLU A 184 20.20 -0.20 -20.91
CA GLU A 184 18.94 -0.47 -20.23
C GLU A 184 18.17 0.83 -20.02
N VAL A 185 16.87 0.81 -20.37
CA VAL A 185 15.93 1.89 -20.04
C VAL A 185 15.02 1.41 -18.91
N ARG A 186 15.03 2.12 -17.78
CA ARG A 186 14.23 1.78 -16.60
C ARG A 186 13.43 2.99 -16.11
N GLY A 187 12.23 2.76 -15.59
CA GLY A 187 11.45 3.79 -14.91
C GLY A 187 11.95 4.01 -13.48
N VAL A 188 12.16 5.26 -13.05
CA VAL A 188 12.56 5.58 -11.66
C VAL A 188 11.52 5.06 -10.68
N GLY A 189 10.25 5.38 -10.92
CA GLY A 189 9.14 4.86 -10.11
C GLY A 189 9.02 3.34 -10.21
N SER A 190 9.31 2.73 -11.36
CA SER A 190 9.27 1.26 -11.51
C SER A 190 10.35 0.58 -10.66
N TRP A 191 11.55 1.15 -10.62
CA TRP A 191 12.66 0.65 -9.82
C TRP A 191 12.37 0.72 -8.32
N LEU A 192 11.92 1.89 -7.83
CA LEU A 192 11.50 2.06 -6.44
C LEU A 192 10.34 1.15 -6.06
N HIS A 193 9.36 0.98 -6.95
CA HIS A 193 8.21 0.12 -6.71
C HIS A 193 8.61 -1.34 -6.57
N TYR A 194 9.57 -1.80 -7.38
CA TYR A 194 10.10 -3.15 -7.29
C TYR A 194 10.74 -3.40 -5.92
N LEU A 195 11.57 -2.48 -5.42
CA LEU A 195 12.17 -2.59 -4.08
C LEU A 195 11.12 -2.65 -2.97
N LEU A 196 10.14 -1.74 -3.00
CA LEU A 196 9.07 -1.71 -2.00
C LEU A 196 8.20 -2.97 -2.03
N LYS A 197 7.88 -3.49 -3.22
CA LYS A 197 7.16 -4.76 -3.36
C LYS A 197 7.97 -5.93 -2.81
N GLY A 198 9.28 -5.95 -3.07
CA GLY A 198 10.18 -6.96 -2.52
C GLY A 198 10.17 -6.97 -1.00
N TYR A 199 10.31 -5.79 -0.38
CA TYR A 199 10.21 -5.65 1.08
C TYR A 199 8.84 -6.09 1.60
N ALA A 200 7.75 -5.52 1.07
CA ALA A 200 6.40 -5.80 1.55
C ALA A 200 5.98 -7.26 1.34
N GLY A 201 6.45 -7.92 0.28
CA GLY A 201 6.16 -9.32 0.02
C GLY A 201 6.89 -10.26 0.97
N ILE A 202 8.22 -10.14 1.04
CA ILE A 202 9.06 -11.07 1.82
C ILE A 202 8.83 -10.90 3.32
N SER A 203 8.79 -9.65 3.81
CA SER A 203 8.61 -9.38 5.25
C SER A 203 7.27 -9.92 5.78
N VAL A 204 6.20 -9.80 5.00
CA VAL A 204 4.88 -10.31 5.41
C VAL A 204 4.81 -11.81 5.42
N LEU A 205 5.44 -12.51 4.47
CA LEU A 205 5.49 -13.97 4.50
C LEU A 205 6.14 -14.47 5.80
N PHE A 206 7.23 -13.83 6.24
CA PHE A 206 7.86 -14.18 7.52
C PHE A 206 6.96 -13.87 8.71
N SER A 207 6.34 -12.68 8.78
CA SER A 207 5.42 -12.34 9.88
C SER A 207 4.18 -13.24 9.92
N TYR A 208 3.63 -13.60 8.75
CA TYR A 208 2.50 -14.52 8.65
C TYR A 208 2.88 -15.92 9.12
N TYR A 209 4.04 -16.42 8.67
CA TYR A 209 4.55 -17.71 9.09
C TYR A 209 4.73 -17.77 10.61
N GLU A 210 5.35 -16.75 11.21
CA GLU A 210 5.59 -16.69 12.65
C GLU A 210 4.29 -16.76 13.47
N ILE A 211 3.25 -16.02 13.05
CA ILE A 211 1.96 -15.98 13.74
C ILE A 211 1.18 -17.27 13.54
N LEU A 212 1.12 -17.77 12.30
CA LEU A 212 0.38 -18.98 11.98
C LEU A 212 0.99 -20.17 12.72
N MET A 213 2.33 -20.27 12.77
CA MET A 213 3.02 -21.30 13.54
C MET A 213 2.82 -21.12 15.05
N GLY A 214 2.91 -19.89 15.57
CA GLY A 214 2.64 -19.62 16.98
C GLY A 214 1.23 -20.04 17.40
N PHE A 215 0.22 -19.70 16.59
CA PHE A 215 -1.17 -20.07 16.85
C PHE A 215 -1.39 -21.59 16.76
N ILE A 216 -0.84 -22.24 15.73
CA ILE A 216 -0.90 -23.70 15.58
C ILE A 216 -0.24 -24.41 16.76
N GLN A 217 0.93 -23.95 17.21
CA GLN A 217 1.64 -24.53 18.35
C GLN A 217 0.82 -24.43 19.64
N THR A 218 0.24 -23.26 19.90
CA THR A 218 -0.64 -23.06 21.07
C THR A 218 -1.84 -23.99 21.02
N GLN A 219 -2.52 -24.11 19.88
CA GLN A 219 -3.72 -24.94 19.75
C GLN A 219 -3.43 -26.45 19.75
N LEU A 220 -2.35 -26.89 19.11
CA LEU A 220 -1.91 -28.30 19.17
C LEU A 220 -1.49 -28.70 20.59
N GLY A 221 -0.97 -27.76 21.38
CA GLY A 221 -0.67 -27.96 22.80
C GLY A 221 -1.90 -28.29 23.66
N TYR A 222 -3.10 -27.89 23.23
CA TYR A 222 -4.36 -28.18 23.93
C TYR A 222 -5.09 -29.44 23.42
N GLY A 223 -4.52 -30.18 22.45
CA GLY A 223 -4.96 -31.53 22.09
C GLY A 223 -6.23 -31.65 21.23
N ALA A 224 -6.87 -30.55 20.85
CA ALA A 224 -8.02 -30.58 19.93
C ALA A 224 -8.00 -29.38 18.95
N LEU A 225 -8.19 -29.66 17.67
CA LEU A 225 -8.37 -28.65 16.63
C LEU A 225 -9.84 -28.21 16.62
N GLU A 226 -10.15 -27.16 17.36
CA GLU A 226 -11.49 -26.57 17.37
C GLU A 226 -11.88 -26.01 16.00
N ILE A 227 -13.18 -25.96 15.71
CA ILE A 227 -13.72 -25.35 14.48
C ILE A 227 -13.29 -23.87 14.36
N SER A 228 -13.21 -23.16 15.49
CA SER A 228 -12.68 -21.79 15.60
C SER A 228 -11.25 -21.66 15.03
N THR A 229 -10.38 -22.62 15.32
CA THR A 229 -9.00 -22.69 14.84
C THR A 229 -8.93 -22.92 13.33
N ILE A 230 -9.78 -23.78 12.78
CA ILE A 230 -9.87 -24.01 11.33
C ILE A 230 -10.33 -22.73 10.61
N ILE A 231 -11.36 -22.07 11.15
CA ILE A 231 -11.85 -20.79 10.62
C ILE A 231 -10.73 -19.75 10.65
N PHE A 232 -10.00 -19.62 11.76
CA PHE A 232 -8.88 -18.69 11.87
C PHE A 232 -7.79 -18.95 10.82
N ILE A 233 -7.36 -20.20 10.64
CA ILE A 233 -6.31 -20.58 9.66
C ILE A 233 -6.73 -20.21 8.23
N ILE A 234 -8.02 -20.31 7.90
CA ILE A 234 -8.54 -19.98 6.57
C ILE A 234 -8.75 -18.46 6.42
N THR A 235 -9.30 -17.80 7.42
CA THR A 235 -9.68 -16.38 7.35
C THR A 235 -8.47 -15.45 7.48
N TRP A 236 -7.49 -15.79 8.31
CA TRP A 236 -6.34 -14.93 8.59
C TRP A 236 -5.48 -14.60 7.36
N PRO A 237 -5.15 -15.56 6.46
CA PRO A 237 -4.48 -15.27 5.19
C PRO A 237 -5.27 -14.37 4.24
N LEU A 238 -6.61 -14.32 4.37
CA LEU A 238 -7.47 -13.49 3.53
C LEU A 238 -7.56 -12.04 4.03
N MET A 239 -7.18 -11.76 5.27
CA MET A 239 -7.28 -10.43 5.88
C MET A 239 -6.61 -9.30 5.08
N PRO A 240 -5.41 -9.45 4.50
CA PRO A 240 -4.78 -8.38 3.71
C PRO A 240 -5.58 -8.08 2.43
N ILE A 241 -6.20 -9.10 1.83
CA ILE A 241 -7.05 -8.95 0.66
C ILE A 241 -8.31 -8.17 1.06
N LEU A 242 -9.00 -8.60 2.12
CA LEU A 242 -10.19 -7.93 2.64
C LEU A 242 -9.91 -6.47 2.99
N TYR A 243 -8.80 -6.21 3.69
CA TYR A 243 -8.40 -4.88 4.10
C TYR A 243 -8.02 -3.99 2.89
N THR A 244 -7.46 -4.57 1.83
CA THR A 244 -7.23 -3.86 0.55
C THR A 244 -8.54 -3.37 -0.08
N PHE A 245 -9.59 -4.19 -0.04
CA PHE A 245 -10.92 -3.78 -0.49
C PHE A 245 -11.53 -2.73 0.44
N MET A 246 -11.30 -2.84 1.75
CA MET A 246 -11.80 -1.88 2.74
C MET A 246 -11.25 -0.47 2.51
N VAL A 247 -9.98 -0.33 2.12
CA VAL A 247 -9.36 0.97 1.79
C VAL A 247 -9.43 1.34 0.30
N SER A 248 -10.18 0.58 -0.50
CA SER A 248 -10.36 0.84 -1.94
C SER A 248 -10.92 2.21 -2.33
N PRO A 249 -11.75 2.92 -1.52
CA PRO A 249 -12.17 4.28 -1.86
C PRO A 249 -10.98 5.21 -2.18
N ILE A 250 -9.87 5.04 -1.46
CA ILE A 250 -8.68 5.87 -1.63
C ILE A 250 -8.00 5.61 -2.98
N PHE A 251 -7.98 4.38 -3.45
CA PHE A 251 -7.42 4.08 -4.77
C PHE A 251 -8.26 4.68 -5.91
N ILE A 252 -9.58 4.80 -5.71
CA ILE A 252 -10.45 5.51 -6.65
C ILE A 252 -10.10 7.01 -6.67
N LEU A 253 -9.98 7.64 -5.50
CA LEU A 253 -9.55 9.04 -5.39
C LEU A 253 -8.18 9.29 -6.03
N LEU A 254 -7.25 8.35 -5.85
CA LEU A 254 -5.96 8.40 -6.52
C LEU A 254 -6.11 8.25 -8.03
N ASP A 255 -6.89 7.31 -8.55
CA ASP A 255 -7.02 7.22 -10.01
C ASP A 255 -7.69 8.47 -10.62
N MET A 256 -8.63 9.10 -9.91
CA MET A 256 -9.25 10.37 -10.33
C MET A 256 -8.27 11.54 -10.43
N THR A 257 -7.26 11.58 -9.57
CA THR A 257 -6.25 12.65 -9.52
C THR A 257 -5.03 12.40 -10.42
N TYR A 258 -5.02 11.30 -11.18
CA TYR A 258 -3.91 10.88 -12.06
C TYR A 258 -3.34 12.00 -12.94
N LYS A 259 -4.20 12.70 -13.70
CA LYS A 259 -3.75 13.75 -14.63
C LYS A 259 -3.04 14.89 -13.92
N HIS A 260 -3.57 15.29 -12.76
CA HIS A 260 -2.99 16.37 -11.97
C HIS A 260 -1.62 15.96 -11.43
N ARG A 261 -1.51 14.76 -10.86
CA ARG A 261 -0.24 14.21 -10.36
C ARG A 261 0.83 14.08 -11.43
N LYS A 262 0.47 13.51 -12.58
CA LYS A 262 1.36 13.37 -13.75
C LYS A 262 1.94 14.74 -14.12
N LYS A 263 1.07 15.75 -14.29
CA LYS A 263 1.49 17.11 -14.63
C LYS A 263 2.38 17.73 -13.54
N TYR A 264 2.06 17.50 -12.27
CA TYR A 264 2.86 17.99 -11.14
C TYR A 264 4.29 17.44 -11.15
N ILE A 265 4.44 16.11 -11.22
CA ILE A 265 5.75 15.45 -11.24
C ILE A 265 6.55 15.83 -12.49
N GLN A 266 5.91 15.91 -13.66
CA GLN A 266 6.59 16.31 -14.89
C GLN A 266 7.09 17.76 -14.83
N LYS A 267 6.30 18.68 -14.26
CA LYS A 267 6.75 20.06 -14.01
C LYS A 267 7.97 20.10 -13.07
N PHE A 268 7.97 19.28 -12.02
CA PHE A 268 9.10 19.20 -11.10
C PHE A 268 10.33 18.59 -11.78
N ALA A 269 10.16 17.51 -12.55
CA ALA A 269 11.23 16.88 -13.32
C ALA A 269 11.87 17.84 -14.33
N ALA A 270 11.06 18.67 -14.99
CA ALA A 270 11.55 19.72 -15.88
C ALA A 270 12.46 20.74 -15.16
N LYS A 271 12.14 21.11 -13.91
CA LYS A 271 13.01 21.97 -13.08
C LYS A 271 14.34 21.31 -12.74
N LEU A 272 14.39 19.98 -12.71
CA LEU A 272 15.63 19.23 -12.55
C LEU A 272 16.38 19.03 -13.89
N GLY A 273 15.92 19.61 -15.00
CA GLY A 273 16.52 19.39 -16.32
C GLY A 273 16.21 18.02 -16.92
N ILE A 274 15.09 17.40 -16.53
CA ILE A 274 14.57 16.17 -17.14
C ILE A 274 13.41 16.58 -18.06
N SER A 275 13.63 16.51 -19.37
CA SER A 275 12.65 16.93 -20.37
C SER A 275 12.75 16.09 -21.63
N GLY A 276 11.62 15.94 -22.32
CA GLY A 276 11.55 15.20 -23.59
C GLY A 276 11.69 13.68 -23.42
N PRO A 277 11.37 12.91 -24.46
CA PRO A 277 11.64 11.48 -24.50
C PRO A 277 13.15 11.23 -24.51
N LEU A 278 13.58 10.10 -23.91
CA LEU A 278 14.92 9.59 -24.17
C LEU A 278 15.01 9.20 -25.66
N GLU A 279 16.15 9.46 -26.31
CA GLU A 279 16.42 8.88 -27.62
C GLU A 279 16.28 7.36 -27.55
N GLU A 280 15.60 6.78 -28.55
CA GLU A 280 15.32 5.35 -28.54
C GLU A 280 16.62 4.53 -28.44
N PRO A 281 16.68 3.52 -27.54
CA PRO A 281 17.86 2.68 -27.40
C PRO A 281 18.12 1.80 -28.64
N LEU A 282 17.15 1.71 -29.55
CA LEU A 282 17.28 1.08 -30.85
C LEU A 282 16.69 2.00 -31.91
N ASN A 283 17.50 2.44 -32.87
CA ASN A 283 17.04 2.86 -34.19
C ASN A 283 16.42 1.65 -34.93
N LEU A 284 15.27 1.13 -34.48
CA LEU A 284 14.53 0.06 -35.17
C LEU A 284 13.86 0.56 -36.46
N ALA A 285 13.91 1.87 -36.73
CA ALA A 285 13.42 2.47 -37.96
C ALA A 285 14.31 2.23 -39.20
N LEU A 286 15.46 1.54 -39.09
CA LEU A 286 16.39 1.34 -40.21
C LEU A 286 16.44 -0.09 -40.79
N VAL A 287 15.51 -0.99 -40.42
CA VAL A 287 15.47 -2.36 -40.99
C VAL A 287 14.14 -2.70 -41.68
N SER A 288 13.12 -1.83 -41.66
CA SER A 288 11.89 -2.07 -42.43
C SER A 288 11.92 -1.52 -43.88
N THR A 289 13.09 -1.12 -44.37
CA THR A 289 13.30 -0.68 -45.75
C THR A 289 14.53 -1.36 -46.33
N LYS A 290 14.40 -2.66 -46.60
CA LYS A 290 15.05 -3.34 -47.72
C LYS A 290 14.22 -4.54 -48.14
#